data_AF-A0A235BY71-F1
#
_entry.id   AF-A0A235BY71-F1
#
_cell.length_a   1.000
_cell.length_b   1.000
_cell.length_c   1.000
_cell.angle_alpha   90.00
_cell.angle_beta   90.00
_cell.angle_gamma   90.00
#
_symmetry.space_group_name_H-M   'P 1'
#
loop_
_entity.id
_entity.type
_entity.pdbx_description
1 polymer ?
#
loop_
_entity_poly.entity_id
_entity_poly.type
_entity_poly.pdbx_seq_one_letter_code
_entity_poly.pdbx_strand_id
1 'polypeptide(L)'
;MNQVIPESVRRLFWDIRVETVDVKYHYRFIIRRVLDFGNPAAIKWLRATYPSQVIKEVVDAKRGLAHKTVVFWTRYFKIDAQKQHV
;
A
#
# COMPACT_ATOMS: atom_id res chain seq x y z
N MET A 1 -19.34 0.22 2.71
CA MET A 1 -19.06 -0.99 3.51
C MET A 1 -17.92 -0.68 4.46
N ASN A 2 -18.14 -0.84 5.77
CA ASN A 2 -17.13 -0.65 6.80
C ASN A 2 -16.17 -1.85 6.74
N GLN A 3 -14.99 -1.68 6.13
CA GLN A 3 -14.03 -2.77 5.93
C GLN A 3 -13.20 -2.96 7.21
N VAL A 4 -13.27 -4.16 7.81
CA VAL A 4 -12.49 -4.52 8.99
C VAL A 4 -11.05 -4.82 8.58
N ILE A 5 -10.09 -4.25 9.31
CA ILE A 5 -8.66 -4.50 9.09
C ILE A 5 -8.30 -5.83 9.78
N PRO A 6 -7.79 -6.84 9.05
CA PRO A 6 -7.41 -8.13 9.63
C PRO A 6 -6.10 -8.02 10.41
N GLU A 7 -5.85 -9.00 11.28
CA GLU A 7 -4.65 -9.00 12.14
C GLU A 7 -3.33 -8.96 11.35
N SER A 8 -3.29 -9.59 10.18
CA SER A 8 -2.14 -9.56 9.27
C SER A 8 -1.73 -8.15 8.84
N VAL A 9 -2.67 -7.20 8.85
CA VAL A 9 -2.47 -5.79 8.50
C VAL A 9 -2.39 -4.93 9.75
N ARG A 10 -3.22 -5.20 10.77
CA ARG A 10 -3.25 -4.49 12.05
C ARG A 10 -1.86 -4.43 12.71
N ARG A 11 -1.13 -5.55 12.69
CA ARG A 11 0.25 -5.65 13.21
C ARG A 11 1.27 -4.72 12.55
N LEU A 12 0.94 -4.12 11.40
CA LEU A 12 1.83 -3.21 10.66
C LEU A 12 1.75 -1.75 11.15
N PHE A 13 0.85 -1.46 12.09
CA PHE A 13 0.58 -0.12 12.63
C PHE A 13 1.13 0.06 14.06
N TRP A 14 2.35 -0.40 14.30
CA TRP A 14 2.96 -0.39 15.65
C TRP A 14 3.17 1.01 16.25
N ASP A 15 3.15 2.05 15.43
CA ASP A 15 3.42 3.44 15.80
C ASP A 15 2.16 4.32 15.91
N ILE A 16 0.96 3.75 15.66
CA ILE A 16 -0.30 4.49 15.73
C ILE A 16 -1.41 3.66 16.38
N ARG A 17 -2.48 4.33 16.81
CA ARG A 17 -3.70 3.65 17.26
C ARG A 17 -4.50 3.19 16.05
N VAL A 18 -4.53 1.89 15.77
CA VAL A 18 -5.23 1.32 14.61
C VAL A 18 -6.73 1.62 14.60
N GLU A 19 -7.34 1.86 15.76
CA GLU A 19 -8.74 2.24 15.89
C GLU A 19 -9.05 3.58 15.21
N THR A 20 -8.03 4.41 14.97
CA THR A 20 -8.16 5.68 14.24
C THR A 20 -7.98 5.53 12.73
N VAL A 21 -7.62 4.33 12.25
CA VAL A 21 -7.31 4.06 10.84
C VAL A 21 -8.60 3.74 10.08
N ASP A 22 -9.12 4.75 9.40
CA ASP A 22 -10.13 4.56 8.36
C ASP A 22 -9.53 4.01 7.05
N VAL A 23 -10.06 2.87 6.57
CA VAL A 23 -9.59 2.16 5.36
C VAL A 23 -9.75 2.99 4.09
N LYS A 24 -10.81 3.81 3.99
CA LYS A 24 -11.09 4.62 2.80
C LYS A 24 -10.24 5.89 2.82
N TYR A 25 -10.23 6.62 3.93
CA TYR A 25 -9.55 7.92 4.01
C TYR A 25 -8.03 7.79 4.14
N HIS A 26 -7.52 6.74 4.79
CA HIS A 26 -6.09 6.54 5.00
C HIS A 26 -5.45 5.54 4.02
N TYR A 27 -6.07 5.30 2.85
CA TYR A 27 -5.64 4.31 1.86
C TYR A 27 -4.14 4.38 1.53
N ARG A 28 -3.58 5.59 1.31
CA ARG A 28 -2.15 5.75 0.99
C ARG A 28 -1.25 5.26 2.11
N PHE A 29 -1.60 5.53 3.36
CA PHE A 29 -0.83 5.06 4.52
C PHE A 29 -0.88 3.54 4.62
N ILE A 30 -2.08 2.95 4.50
CA ILE A 30 -2.28 1.51 4.59
C ILE A 30 -1.55 0.78 3.47
N ILE A 31 -1.69 1.23 2.22
CA ILE A 31 -1.01 0.65 1.06
C ILE A 31 0.50 0.66 1.31
N ARG A 32 1.09 1.80 1.69
CA ARG A 32 2.53 1.87 1.96
C ARG A 32 2.99 0.86 3.01
N ARG A 33 2.27 0.78 4.14
CA ARG A 33 2.59 -0.16 5.22
C ARG A 33 2.57 -1.61 4.77
N VAL A 34 1.54 -1.99 4.02
CA VAL A 34 1.42 -3.36 3.51
C VAL A 34 2.46 -3.67 2.43
N LEU A 35 2.80 -2.72 1.56
CA LEU A 35 3.82 -2.95 0.52
C LEU A 35 5.23 -3.07 1.09
N ASP A 36 5.57 -2.30 2.13
CA ASP A 36 6.90 -2.33 2.76
C ASP A 36 7.09 -3.52 3.72
N PHE A 37 6.06 -3.84 4.50
CA PHE A 37 6.19 -4.75 5.66
C PHE A 37 5.19 -5.92 5.66
N GLY A 38 4.27 -5.97 4.69
CA GLY A 38 3.22 -6.96 4.65
C GLY A 38 3.72 -8.37 4.31
N ASN A 39 3.11 -9.36 4.97
CA ASN A 39 3.25 -10.76 4.59
C ASN A 39 2.25 -11.14 3.47
N PRO A 40 2.31 -12.35 2.89
CA PRO A 40 1.39 -12.74 1.80
C PRO A 40 -0.10 -12.58 2.14
N ALA A 41 -0.50 -12.80 3.39
CA ALA A 41 -1.88 -12.59 3.82
C ALA A 41 -2.28 -11.11 3.81
N ALA A 42 -1.39 -10.21 4.24
CA ALA A 42 -1.60 -8.76 4.15
C ALA A 42 -1.66 -8.29 2.70
N ILE A 43 -0.78 -8.79 1.82
CA ILE A 43 -0.81 -8.50 0.37
C ILE A 43 -2.13 -8.96 -0.25
N LYS A 44 -2.60 -10.17 0.10
CA LYS A 44 -3.88 -10.70 -0.39
C LYS A 44 -5.05 -9.79 0.02
N TRP A 45 -5.07 -9.37 1.29
CA TRP A 45 -6.08 -8.41 1.75
C TRP A 45 -6.00 -7.09 1.01
N LEU A 46 -4.80 -6.52 0.85
CA LEU A 46 -4.61 -5.25 0.14
C LEU A 46 -5.23 -5.25 -1.26
N ARG A 47 -5.01 -6.33 -2.02
CA ARG A 47 -5.51 -6.48 -3.39
C ARG A 47 -7.01 -6.76 -3.47
N ALA A 48 -7.61 -7.29 -2.41
CA ALA A 48 -9.06 -7.41 -2.30
C ALA A 48 -9.72 -6.08 -1.88
N THR A 49 -9.00 -5.26 -1.13
CA THR A 49 -9.52 -4.00 -0.58
C THR A 49 -9.40 -2.82 -1.55
N TYR A 50 -8.29 -2.72 -2.29
CA TYR A 50 -8.04 -1.60 -3.20
C TYR A 50 -7.89 -2.06 -4.65
N PRO A 51 -8.47 -1.32 -5.62
CA PRO A 51 -8.20 -1.55 -7.02
C PRO A 51 -6.70 -1.44 -7.32
N SER A 52 -6.21 -2.28 -8.23
CA SER A 52 -4.79 -2.28 -8.63
C SER A 52 -4.31 -0.89 -9.09
N GLN A 53 -5.17 -0.08 -9.70
CA GLN A 53 -4.83 1.28 -10.13
C GLN A 53 -4.45 2.20 -8.96
N VAL A 54 -5.21 2.15 -7.85
CA VAL A 54 -4.92 2.94 -6.64
C VAL A 54 -3.61 2.49 -5.99
N ILE A 55 -3.33 1.18 -6.00
CA ILE A 55 -2.06 0.65 -5.48
C ILE A 55 -0.89 1.13 -6.35
N LYS A 56 -1.04 1.11 -7.68
CA LYS A 56 -0.03 1.61 -8.63
C LYS A 56 0.25 3.10 -8.42
N GLU A 57 -0.77 3.93 -8.23
CA GLU A 57 -0.60 5.37 -7.96
C GLU A 57 0.24 5.63 -6.70
N VAL A 58 0.06 4.82 -5.64
CA VAL A 58 0.88 4.94 -4.42
C VAL A 58 2.33 4.53 -4.67
N VAL A 59 2.57 3.51 -5.48
CA VAL A 59 3.92 3.09 -5.87
C VAL A 59 4.60 4.15 -6.75
N ASP A 60 3.88 4.69 -7.73
CA ASP A 60 4.39 5.68 -8.68
C ASP A 60 4.71 7.04 -8.03
N ALA A 61 3.97 7.40 -6.99
CA ALA A 61 4.28 8.58 -6.17
C ALA A 61 5.63 8.44 -5.43
N LYS A 62 6.17 7.22 -5.26
CA LYS A 62 7.47 6.87 -4.64
C LYS A 62 7.72 7.43 -3.22
N ARG A 63 6.74 8.11 -2.62
CA ARG A 63 6.88 8.85 -1.36
C ARG A 63 6.54 7.99 -0.15
N GLY A 64 7.51 7.80 0.73
CA GLY A 64 7.34 7.07 1.98
C GLY A 64 7.25 5.56 1.82
N LEU A 65 7.88 5.03 0.77
CA LEU A 65 8.18 3.61 0.57
C LEU A 65 9.70 3.42 0.67
N ALA A 66 10.15 2.25 1.13
CA ALA A 66 11.56 1.91 1.06
C ALA A 66 12.01 1.76 -0.41
N HIS A 67 13.26 2.11 -0.72
CA HIS A 67 13.79 2.05 -2.10
C HIS A 67 13.62 0.66 -2.74
N LYS A 68 13.95 -0.41 -2.01
CA LYS A 68 13.78 -1.79 -2.48
C LYS A 68 12.32 -2.13 -2.83
N THR A 69 11.37 -1.59 -2.05
CA THR A 69 9.93 -1.78 -2.24
C THR A 69 9.47 -1.08 -3.51
N VAL A 70 9.88 0.18 -3.71
CA VAL A 70 9.60 0.92 -4.95
C VAL A 70 10.11 0.16 -6.16
N VAL A 71 11.37 -0.30 -6.14
CA VAL A 71 11.96 -1.05 -7.26
C VAL A 71 11.17 -2.32 -7.57
N PHE A 72 10.86 -3.11 -6.55
CA PHE A 72 10.10 -4.36 -6.70
C PHE A 72 8.71 -4.10 -7.30
N TRP A 73 7.93 -3.21 -6.69
CA TRP A 73 6.54 -2.99 -7.10
C TRP A 73 6.42 -2.24 -8.42
N THR A 74 7.36 -1.36 -8.75
CA THR A 74 7.46 -0.72 -10.08
C THR A 74 7.62 -1.77 -11.18
N ARG A 75 8.52 -2.74 -10.97
CA ARG A 75 8.71 -3.86 -11.91
C ARG A 75 7.48 -4.77 -11.96
N TYR A 76 6.91 -5.11 -10.79
CA TYR A 76 5.72 -5.94 -10.70
C TYR A 76 4.54 -5.36 -11.49
N PHE A 77 4.31 -4.06 -11.35
CA PHE A 77 3.21 -3.36 -12.01
C PHE A 77 3.52 -2.88 -13.43
N LYS A 78 4.77 -3.06 -13.90
CA LYS A 78 5.28 -2.51 -15.17
C LYS A 78 4.99 -1.01 -15.27
N ILE A 79 5.31 -0.28 -14.20
CA ILE A 79 5.24 1.19 -14.19
C ILE A 79 6.48 1.68 -14.93
N ASP A 80 6.30 2.09 -16.18
CA ASP A 80 7.39 2.64 -16.97
C ASP A 80 7.78 4.02 -16.42
N ALA A 81 9.09 4.28 -16.29
CA ALA A 81 9.62 5.54 -15.77
C ALA A 81 9.35 6.76 -16.67
N GLN A 82 8.56 6.61 -17.74
CA GLN A 82 8.42 7.56 -18.84
C GLN A 82 7.12 8.36 -18.76
N LYS A 83 6.88 9.09 -17.66
CA LYS A 83 5.96 10.24 -17.65
C LYS A 83 6.33 11.24 -16.55
N GLN A 84 7.44 11.98 -16.70
CA GLN A 84 7.63 13.30 -16.10
C GLN A 84 8.49 14.19 -17.02
N HIS A 85 7.97 14.48 -18.21
CA HIS A 85 8.32 15.69 -18.95
C HIS A 85 7.00 16.33 -19.39
N VAL A 86 6.45 17.16 -18.50
CA VAL A 86 5.60 18.30 -18.86
C VAL A 86 5.98 19.43 -17.91
#